data_AF-A0AAU6DMU2-F1
#
_entry.id   AF-A0AAU6DMU2-F1
#
_cell.length_a   1.000
_cell.length_b   1.000
_cell.length_c   1.000
_cell.angle_alpha   90.00
_cell.angle_beta   90.00
_cell.angle_gamma   90.00
#
_symmetry.space_group_name_H-M   'P 1'
#
loop_
_entity.id
_entity.type
_entity.pdbx_description
1 polymer ?
#
loop_
_entity_poly.entity_id
_entity_poly.type
_entity_poly.pdbx_seq_one_letter_code
_entity_poly.pdbx_strand_id
1 'polypeptide(L)'
;MAHDYDSQLLESVSVRRRRIRDALLFGSQRGRRSADERLGKVLTGVVIAAVLCAGCVGWSFVSHRLIGKSSVSPAVQQTSPAVPPTAR
;
A
#
# COMPACT_ATOMS: atom_id res chain seq x y z
N MET A 1 5.29 8.71 44.38
CA MET A 1 6.76 8.79 44.47
C MET A 1 7.46 7.96 43.40
N ALA A 2 7.20 6.66 43.22
CA ALA A 2 7.80 5.89 42.09
C ALA A 2 7.13 6.16 40.73
N HIS A 3 5.82 6.45 40.72
CA HIS A 3 5.05 6.73 39.49
C HIS A 3 5.47 8.04 38.80
N ASP A 4 5.88 9.03 39.59
CA ASP A 4 6.32 10.35 39.12
C ASP A 4 7.68 10.26 38.38
N TYR A 5 8.54 9.32 38.79
CA TYR A 5 9.81 9.00 38.15
C TYR A 5 9.64 8.33 36.78
N ASP A 6 8.70 7.38 36.68
CA ASP A 6 8.39 6.70 35.42
C ASP A 6 7.74 7.68 34.43
N SER A 7 6.90 8.58 34.93
CA SER A 7 6.31 9.67 34.14
C SER A 7 7.39 10.61 33.56
N GLN A 8 8.39 11.00 34.36
CA GLN A 8 9.53 11.80 33.90
C GLN A 8 10.42 11.04 32.89
N LEU A 9 10.61 9.73 33.08
CA LEU A 9 11.33 8.89 32.13
C LEU A 9 10.57 8.76 30.81
N LEU A 10 9.26 8.51 30.85
CA LEU A 10 8.42 8.41 29.66
C LEU A 10 8.34 9.75 28.91
N GLU A 11 8.29 10.87 29.62
CA GLU A 11 8.29 12.20 29.00
C GLU A 11 9.64 12.49 28.31
N SER A 12 10.76 12.15 28.94
CA SER A 12 12.09 12.34 28.33
C SER A 12 12.35 11.40 27.12
N VAL A 13 11.95 10.12 27.24
CA VAL A 13 12.12 9.12 26.17
C VAL A 13 11.20 9.44 25.01
N SER A 14 9.95 9.83 25.26
CA SER A 14 9.00 10.21 24.21
C SER A 14 9.49 11.41 23.39
N VAL A 15 10.09 12.42 24.04
CA VAL A 15 10.68 13.58 23.34
C VAL A 15 11.89 13.15 22.51
N ARG A 16 12.80 12.31 23.03
CA ARG A 16 13.96 11.81 22.28
C ARG A 16 13.52 10.96 21.10
N ARG A 17 12.58 10.04 21.29
CA ARG A 17 12.03 9.18 20.24
C ARG A 17 11.30 10.00 19.18
N ARG A 18 10.57 11.04 19.59
CA ARG A 18 9.87 11.94 18.67
C ARG A 18 10.83 12.78 17.84
N ARG A 19 11.89 13.33 18.43
CA ARG A 19 12.95 14.03 17.69
C ARG A 19 13.71 13.09 16.74
N ILE A 20 13.98 11.86 17.14
CA ILE A 20 14.61 10.85 16.27
C ILE A 20 13.67 10.47 15.12
N ARG A 21 12.38 10.26 15.40
CA ARG A 21 11.36 9.99 14.37
C ARG A 21 11.22 11.15 13.41
N ASP A 22 11.14 12.37 13.91
CA ASP A 22 11.03 13.55 13.07
C ASP A 22 12.33 13.77 12.28
N ALA A 23 13.50 13.44 12.83
CA ALA A 23 14.76 13.46 12.07
C ALA A 23 14.86 12.35 11.03
N LEU A 24 14.30 11.16 11.27
CA LEU A 24 14.28 10.04 10.32
C LEU A 24 13.21 10.24 9.23
N LEU A 25 12.05 10.78 9.58
CA LEU A 25 10.95 11.08 8.65
C LEU A 25 11.21 12.38 7.86
N PHE A 26 11.93 13.35 8.44
CA PHE A 26 12.19 14.66 7.83
C PHE A 26 13.68 15.01 7.67
N GLY A 27 14.56 14.01 7.48
CA GLY A 27 16.03 14.11 7.34
C GLY A 27 16.63 15.49 6.96
N SER A 28 17.71 15.85 7.69
CA SER A 28 18.60 17.02 7.53
C SER A 28 18.15 18.09 6.54
N GLN A 29 17.18 18.94 6.93
CA GLN A 29 16.82 20.26 6.34
C GLN A 29 16.70 20.42 4.80
N ARG A 30 17.72 20.09 4.01
CA ARG A 30 17.75 20.02 2.54
C ARG A 30 16.95 18.85 1.95
N GLY A 31 16.75 17.77 2.70
CA GLY A 31 15.93 16.63 2.27
C GLY A 31 14.41 16.83 2.42
N ARG A 32 13.98 17.83 3.20
CA ARG A 32 12.58 18.01 3.61
C ARG A 32 11.61 18.22 2.43
N ARG A 33 12.02 18.97 1.41
CA ARG A 33 11.19 19.18 0.20
C ARG A 33 11.00 17.90 -0.60
N SER A 34 12.09 17.15 -0.80
CA SER A 34 12.08 15.92 -1.59
C SER A 34 11.41 14.74 -0.89
N ALA A 35 11.49 14.68 0.44
CA ALA A 35 10.85 13.64 1.24
C ALA A 35 9.33 13.80 1.26
N ASP A 36 8.83 15.02 1.47
CA ASP A 36 7.39 15.32 1.50
C ASP A 36 6.75 15.10 0.11
N GLU A 37 7.44 15.52 -0.95
CA GLU A 37 7.06 15.28 -2.36
C GLU A 37 6.96 13.77 -2.69
N ARG A 38 7.91 12.96 -2.18
CA ARG A 38 7.91 11.51 -2.38
C ARG A 38 6.85 10.82 -1.52
N LEU A 39 6.63 11.27 -0.28
CA LEU A 39 5.58 10.75 0.60
C LEU A 39 4.19 11.02 0.03
N GLY A 40 3.94 12.23 -0.49
CA GLY A 40 2.69 12.56 -1.17
C GLY A 40 2.42 11.66 -2.38
N LYS A 41 3.47 11.36 -3.17
CA LYS A 41 3.38 10.43 -4.31
C LYS A 41 3.07 8.99 -3.86
N VAL A 42 3.69 8.52 -2.77
CA VAL A 42 3.41 7.18 -2.21
C VAL A 42 1.97 7.10 -1.67
N LEU A 43 1.53 8.10 -0.90
CA LEU A 43 0.16 8.16 -0.37
C LEU A 43 -0.87 8.16 -1.51
N THR A 44 -0.62 8.96 -2.56
CA THR A 44 -1.46 8.97 -3.76
C THR A 44 -1.50 7.59 -4.43
N GLY A 45 -0.35 6.93 -4.57
CA GLY A 45 -0.27 5.58 -5.12
C GLY A 45 -1.06 4.54 -4.30
N VAL A 46 -0.98 4.61 -2.98
CA VAL A 46 -1.74 3.73 -2.07
C VAL A 46 -3.25 3.97 -2.21
N VAL A 47 -3.68 5.22 -2.29
CA VAL A 47 -5.11 5.55 -2.50
C VAL A 47 -5.60 5.01 -3.84
N ILE A 48 -4.83 5.21 -4.92
CA ILE A 48 -5.19 4.67 -6.25
C ILE A 48 -5.27 3.14 -6.22
N ALA A 49 -4.28 2.46 -5.62
CA ALA A 49 -4.28 1.01 -5.50
C ALA A 49 -5.48 0.49 -4.71
N ALA A 50 -5.84 1.16 -3.61
CA ALA A 50 -7.02 0.82 -2.81
C ALA A 50 -8.32 0.98 -3.59
N VAL A 51 -8.48 2.09 -4.33
CA VAL A 51 -9.65 2.35 -5.17
C VAL A 51 -9.75 1.33 -6.31
N LEU A 52 -8.63 1.00 -6.97
CA LEU A 52 -8.60 -0.05 -8.00
C LEU A 52 -8.98 -1.41 -7.44
N CYS A 53 -8.45 -1.78 -6.27
CA CYS A 53 -8.79 -3.04 -5.61
C CYS A 53 -10.29 -3.11 -5.29
N ALA A 54 -10.84 -2.06 -4.67
CA ALA A 54 -12.27 -1.96 -4.39
C ALA A 54 -13.12 -1.96 -5.66
N GLY A 55 -12.69 -1.26 -6.71
CA GLY A 55 -13.35 -1.19 -8.01
C GLY A 55 -13.40 -2.55 -8.72
N CYS A 56 -12.29 -3.30 -8.72
CA CYS A 56 -12.23 -4.64 -9.32
C CYS A 56 -13.20 -5.62 -8.63
N VAL A 57 -13.25 -5.60 -7.29
CA VAL A 57 -14.18 -6.45 -6.54
C VAL A 57 -15.63 -6.06 -6.83
N GLY A 58 -15.93 -4.76 -6.88
CA GLY A 58 -17.26 -4.26 -7.24
C GLY A 58 -17.69 -4.64 -8.65
N TRP A 59 -16.80 -4.49 -9.63
CA TRP A 59 -17.07 -4.86 -11.03
C TRP A 59 -17.32 -6.36 -11.20
N SER A 60 -16.61 -7.21 -10.46
CA SER A 60 -16.83 -8.66 -10.46
C SER A 60 -18.23 -9.03 -9.97
N PHE A 61 -18.70 -8.38 -8.90
CA PHE A 61 -20.05 -8.61 -8.37
C PHE A 61 -21.14 -8.15 -9.34
N VAL A 62 -20.96 -6.96 -9.93
CA VAL A 62 -21.89 -6.39 -10.93
C VAL A 62 -21.94 -7.28 -12.18
N SER A 63 -20.79 -7.72 -12.71
CA SER A 63 -20.72 -8.59 -13.88
C SER A 63 -21.40 -9.94 -13.64
N HIS A 64 -21.16 -10.57 -12.49
CA HIS A 64 -21.80 -11.85 -12.17
C HIS A 64 -23.33 -11.73 -12.03
N ARG A 65 -23.86 -10.59 -11.58
CA ARG A 65 -25.31 -10.37 -11.40
C ARG A 65 -26.02 -9.80 -12.62
N LEU A 66 -25.35 -8.98 -13.43
CA LEU A 66 -25.93 -8.30 -14.60
C LEU A 66 -25.55 -8.94 -15.95
N ILE A 67 -24.29 -9.33 -16.14
CA ILE A 67 -23.82 -10.02 -17.37
C ILE A 67 -24.24 -11.49 -17.41
N GLY A 68 -24.51 -12.12 -16.25
CA GLY A 68 -25.10 -13.46 -16.18
C GLY A 68 -26.48 -13.58 -16.87
N LYS A 69 -27.11 -12.45 -17.23
CA LYS A 69 -28.36 -12.39 -18.01
C LYS A 69 -28.12 -12.15 -19.51
N SER A 70 -26.88 -11.88 -19.93
CA SER A 70 -26.50 -11.57 -21.31
C SER A 70 -25.13 -12.20 -21.66
N SER A 71 -25.16 -13.52 -21.87
CA SER A 71 -24.43 -14.25 -22.92
C SER A 71 -23.07 -13.74 -23.42
N VAL A 72 -22.07 -13.51 -22.58
CA VAL A 72 -20.67 -13.42 -23.05
C VAL A 72 -19.76 -14.17 -22.09
N SER A 73 -19.22 -15.28 -22.58
CA SER A 73 -18.16 -16.09 -21.96
C SER A 73 -16.82 -15.40 -22.18
N PRO A 74 -16.14 -14.85 -21.16
CA PRO A 74 -14.77 -14.40 -21.31
C PRO A 74 -13.87 -15.64 -21.18
N ALA A 75 -13.43 -16.16 -22.31
CA ALA A 75 -12.30 -17.06 -22.36
C ALA A 75 -11.09 -16.32 -21.78
N VAL A 76 -10.79 -16.57 -20.50
CA VAL A 76 -9.49 -16.24 -19.93
C VAL A 76 -8.48 -17.13 -20.66
N GLN A 77 -7.80 -16.51 -21.61
CA GLN A 77 -6.68 -17.04 -22.35
C GLN A 77 -5.55 -17.31 -21.35
N GLN A 78 -5.58 -18.48 -20.74
CA GLN A 78 -4.44 -19.05 -20.02
C GLN A 78 -3.35 -19.32 -21.04
N THR A 79 -2.36 -18.43 -21.10
CA THR A 79 -1.05 -18.70 -21.71
C THR A 79 -0.36 -19.82 -20.93
N SER A 80 -0.60 -21.07 -21.35
CA SER A 80 0.24 -22.21 -20.99
C SER A 80 1.54 -22.16 -21.81
N PRO A 81 2.73 -22.24 -21.21
CA PRO A 81 3.97 -22.34 -21.96
C PRO A 81 4.05 -23.74 -22.59
N ALA A 82 4.13 -23.79 -23.92
CA ALA A 82 4.30 -25.01 -24.69
C ALA A 82 5.64 -25.69 -24.34
N VAL A 83 5.57 -26.92 -23.82
CA VAL A 83 6.72 -27.83 -23.71
C VAL A 83 7.06 -28.40 -25.10
N PRO A 84 8.35 -28.44 -25.51
CA PRO A 84 8.74 -28.87 -26.84
C PRO A 84 8.65 -30.40 -27.00
N PRO A 85 8.26 -30.92 -28.19
CA PRO A 85 8.25 -32.36 -28.41
C PRO A 85 9.68 -32.90 -28.56
N THR A 86 10.11 -33.70 -27.59
CA THR A 86 11.28 -34.58 -27.74
C THR A 86 10.90 -35.70 -28.70
N ALA A 87 11.37 -35.59 -29.95
CA ALA A 87 11.24 -36.64 -30.94
C ALA A 87 12.39 -37.66 -30.81
N ARG A 88 12.00 -38.91 -31.00
CA ARG A 88 12.74 -40.18 -30.93
C ARG A 88 13.80 -40.32 -32.02
#